data_AF-A0A060NS91-F1
#
_entry.id   AF-A0A060NS91-F1
#
_cell.length_a   1.000
_cell.length_b   1.000
_cell.length_c   1.000
_cell.angle_alpha   90.00
_cell.angle_beta   90.00
_cell.angle_gamma   90.00
#
_symmetry.space_group_name_H-M   'P 1'
#
loop_
_entity.id
_entity.type
_entity.pdbx_description
1 polymer ?
#
loop_
_entity_poly.entity_id
_entity_poly.type
_entity_poly.pdbx_seq_one_letter_code
_entity_poly.pdbx_strand_id
1 'polypeptide(L)'
;MMHKARSIFGACGVWLLAGAAGALLPAAPALAQGQIWRCGNEYTNQPGERPEARGCRLLQGGNLSIVEGRRPASATATPAASLAPGAAATSAAPRPPATSAERPPSQRVDRAEQQARDRDARLILETELRRAQERVRELQTEFNQGRPQPLPSERGDAARLQERTEELRRRLERAQGDVTAIERELGRLPAAPAAALPAAAGATARATSGQFISLPPAPVR
;
A
#
# COMPACT_ATOMS: atom_id res chain seq x y z
N MET A 1 -50.38 -6.17 -23.21
CA MET A 1 -51.10 -7.43 -22.93
C MET A 1 -50.06 -8.54 -22.83
N MET A 2 -49.27 -8.74 -21.77
CA MET A 2 -49.56 -8.89 -20.34
C MET A 2 -50.56 -10.00 -20.02
N HIS A 3 -50.16 -11.27 -20.17
CA HIS A 3 -50.71 -12.44 -19.47
C HIS A 3 -49.55 -13.45 -19.39
N LYS A 4 -49.11 -13.96 -18.23
CA LYS A 4 -49.86 -14.94 -17.44
C LYS A 4 -49.20 -15.13 -16.07
N ALA A 5 -50.01 -14.99 -15.02
CA ALA A 5 -49.73 -15.42 -13.65
C ALA A 5 -50.06 -16.92 -13.47
N ARG A 6 -49.37 -17.57 -12.52
CA ARG A 6 -49.70 -18.83 -11.82
C ARG A 6 -48.55 -19.11 -10.83
N SER A 7 -48.62 -18.74 -9.56
CA SER A 7 -49.43 -19.29 -8.46
C SER A 7 -49.36 -20.83 -8.36
N ILE A 8 -48.58 -21.32 -7.39
CA ILE A 8 -48.85 -22.59 -6.70
C ILE A 8 -48.65 -22.35 -5.19
N PHE A 9 -49.72 -22.67 -4.49
CA PHE A 9 -49.98 -22.64 -3.06
C PHE A 9 -49.29 -23.77 -2.31
N GLY A 10 -49.16 -23.59 -0.99
CA GLY A 10 -49.20 -24.67 0.00
C GLY A 10 -47.81 -25.15 0.46
N ALA A 11 -47.57 -25.46 1.72
CA ALA A 11 -48.38 -25.47 2.93
C ALA A 11 -47.36 -25.50 4.09
N CYS A 12 -47.60 -24.78 5.18
CA CYS A 12 -47.99 -25.37 6.46
C CYS A 12 -47.09 -26.55 6.90
N GLY A 13 -46.21 -26.30 7.87
CA GLY A 13 -45.36 -27.34 8.45
C GLY A 13 -44.48 -26.83 9.58
N VAL A 14 -45.07 -26.17 10.58
CA VAL A 14 -44.46 -26.04 11.90
C VAL A 14 -44.50 -27.42 12.54
N TRP A 15 -43.34 -28.05 12.75
CA TRP A 15 -43.17 -29.10 13.73
C TRP A 15 -42.09 -28.71 14.74
N LEU A 16 -42.49 -28.79 16.00
CA LEU A 16 -41.78 -28.43 17.22
C LEU A 16 -40.59 -29.36 17.51
N LEU A 17 -39.53 -28.73 18.04
CA LEU A 17 -38.60 -29.12 19.11
C LEU A 17 -38.37 -30.61 19.42
N ALA A 18 -37.11 -31.05 19.25
CA ALA A 18 -36.50 -32.07 20.08
C ALA A 18 -34.97 -31.85 20.16
N GLY A 19 -34.45 -31.71 21.38
CA GLY A 19 -33.01 -31.57 21.63
C GLY A 19 -32.26 -32.90 21.53
N ALA A 20 -31.01 -32.85 21.08
CA ALA A 20 -30.02 -33.88 21.31
C ALA A 20 -28.62 -33.23 21.35
N ALA A 21 -27.95 -33.38 22.49
CA ALA A 21 -26.52 -33.16 22.65
C ALA A 21 -25.74 -34.15 21.77
N GLY A 22 -24.69 -33.71 21.10
CA GLY A 22 -23.85 -34.62 20.32
C GLY A 22 -22.70 -33.95 19.58
N ALA A 23 -21.50 -34.06 20.16
CA ALA A 23 -20.17 -34.00 19.54
C ALA A 23 -19.71 -32.69 18.86
N LEU A 24 -18.96 -31.86 19.61
CA LEU A 24 -17.89 -31.05 19.02
C LEU A 24 -16.82 -32.01 18.45
N LEU A 25 -16.82 -32.18 17.14
CA LEU A 25 -15.67 -32.72 16.41
C LEU A 25 -14.56 -31.64 16.45
N PRO A 26 -13.37 -31.89 17.01
CA PRO A 26 -12.25 -30.98 16.81
C PRO A 26 -11.84 -31.06 15.33
N ALA A 27 -12.12 -30.01 14.56
CA ALA A 27 -11.54 -29.83 13.25
C ALA A 27 -10.02 -29.68 13.43
N ALA A 28 -9.28 -30.72 13.09
CA ALA A 28 -7.83 -30.65 13.02
C ALA A 28 -7.45 -29.55 12.00
N PRO A 29 -6.52 -28.64 12.31
CA PRO A 29 -5.98 -27.74 11.31
C PRO A 29 -5.26 -28.57 10.24
N ALA A 30 -5.87 -28.66 9.05
CA ALA A 30 -5.21 -29.17 7.86
C ALA A 30 -4.07 -28.20 7.51
N LEU A 31 -2.86 -28.49 7.99
CA LEU A 31 -1.65 -27.84 7.50
C LEU A 31 -1.45 -28.29 6.05
N ALA A 32 -2.00 -27.52 5.12
CA ALA A 32 -1.74 -27.67 3.70
C ALA A 32 -0.29 -27.22 3.41
N GLN A 33 0.67 -28.07 3.78
CA GLN A 33 2.05 -28.00 3.31
C GLN A 33 2.03 -28.36 1.83
N GLY A 34 1.78 -27.35 0.98
CA GLY A 34 1.61 -27.53 -0.46
C GLY A 34 2.85 -28.18 -1.07
N GLN A 35 2.68 -29.43 -1.53
CA GLN A 35 3.70 -30.19 -2.23
C GLN A 35 4.03 -29.51 -3.57
N ILE A 36 5.29 -29.16 -3.81
CA ILE A 36 5.74 -28.53 -5.05
C ILE A 36 6.31 -29.61 -5.96
N TRP A 37 5.81 -29.66 -7.19
CA TRP A 37 6.19 -30.63 -8.21
C TRP A 37 6.97 -29.95 -9.32
N ARG A 38 7.98 -30.62 -9.86
CA ARG A 38 8.70 -30.20 -11.08
C ARG A 38 8.34 -31.13 -12.23
N CYS A 39 7.66 -30.58 -13.21
CA CYS A 39 7.29 -31.25 -14.45
C CYS A 39 8.22 -30.75 -15.56
N GLY A 40 9.44 -31.31 -15.66
CA GLY A 40 10.46 -30.82 -16.59
C GLY A 40 11.01 -29.44 -16.21
N ASN A 41 10.54 -28.37 -16.85
CA ASN A 41 10.98 -26.99 -16.60
C ASN A 41 9.99 -26.16 -15.76
N GLU A 42 8.82 -26.71 -15.45
CA GLU A 42 7.75 -25.98 -14.76
C GLU A 42 7.57 -26.47 -13.32
N TYR A 43 7.37 -25.52 -12.40
CA TYR A 43 7.09 -25.77 -10.99
C TYR A 43 5.62 -25.50 -10.69
N THR A 44 4.92 -26.49 -10.14
CA THR A 44 3.49 -26.38 -9.86
C THR A 44 3.14 -26.95 -8.48
N ASN A 45 2.12 -26.36 -7.86
CA ASN A 45 1.47 -26.86 -6.66
C ASN A 45 0.25 -27.74 -6.96
N GLN A 46 -0.11 -27.91 -8.24
CA GLN A 46 -1.24 -28.71 -8.70
C GLN A 46 -0.86 -29.53 -9.95
N PRO A 47 -0.22 -30.70 -9.79
CA PRO A 47 0.23 -31.48 -10.95
C PRO A 47 -0.88 -32.32 -11.62
N GLY A 48 -2.13 -32.25 -11.11
CA GLY A 48 -3.26 -33.06 -11.56
C GLY A 48 -3.31 -34.46 -10.92
N GLU A 49 -4.22 -35.32 -11.39
CA GLU A 49 -4.51 -36.64 -10.79
C GLU A 49 -3.40 -37.69 -11.01
N ARG A 50 -2.52 -37.50 -12.01
CA ARG A 50 -1.42 -38.42 -12.34
C ARG A 50 -0.11 -37.67 -12.62
N PRO A 51 0.57 -37.14 -11.58
CA PRO A 51 1.81 -36.39 -11.72
C PRO A 51 2.93 -37.19 -12.42
N GLU A 52 3.11 -38.45 -12.06
CA GLU A 52 4.22 -39.27 -12.54
C GLU A 52 4.10 -39.58 -14.04
N ALA A 53 2.86 -39.80 -14.53
CA ALA A 53 2.58 -40.03 -15.95
C ALA A 53 2.90 -38.81 -16.83
N ARG A 54 2.92 -37.61 -16.21
CA ARG A 54 3.32 -36.36 -16.86
C ARG A 54 4.80 -36.01 -16.64
N GLY A 55 5.58 -36.92 -16.04
CA GLY A 55 6.99 -36.68 -15.72
C GLY A 55 7.20 -35.68 -14.59
N CYS A 56 6.18 -35.41 -13.77
CA CYS A 56 6.29 -34.56 -12.60
C CYS A 56 6.93 -35.33 -11.46
N ARG A 57 8.00 -34.78 -10.88
CA ARG A 57 8.62 -35.31 -9.66
C ARG A 57 8.34 -34.38 -8.49
N LEU A 58 8.00 -34.95 -7.34
CA LEU A 58 7.83 -34.21 -6.11
C LEU A 58 9.20 -33.66 -5.67
N LEU A 59 9.31 -32.34 -5.50
CA LEU A 59 10.48 -31.73 -4.92
C LEU A 59 10.30 -31.69 -3.41
N GLN A 60 10.86 -32.69 -2.74
CA GLN A 60 10.88 -32.77 -1.29
C GLN A 60 12.27 -32.36 -0.78
N GLY A 61 12.34 -31.23 -0.05
CA GLY A 61 13.46 -30.97 0.87
C GLY A 61 14.66 -30.16 0.39
N GLY A 62 14.54 -29.25 -0.57
CA GLY A 62 15.59 -28.26 -0.86
C GLY A 62 15.18 -26.87 -0.41
N ASN A 63 15.54 -26.45 0.82
CA ASN A 63 15.28 -25.13 1.45
C ASN A 63 14.59 -24.08 0.56
N LEU A 64 13.29 -24.25 0.32
CA LEU A 64 12.47 -23.25 -0.36
C LEU A 64 12.00 -22.27 0.71
N SER A 65 12.54 -21.06 0.72
CA SER A 65 11.98 -19.96 1.51
C SER A 65 10.69 -19.51 0.84
N ILE A 66 9.59 -20.14 1.19
CA ILE A 66 8.25 -19.66 0.85
C ILE A 66 8.02 -18.42 1.71
N VAL A 67 8.21 -17.24 1.13
CA VAL A 67 7.72 -16.00 1.74
C VAL A 67 6.23 -15.96 1.46
N GLU A 68 5.42 -16.32 2.45
CA GLU A 68 3.97 -16.17 2.35
C GLU A 68 3.64 -14.70 2.05
N GLY A 69 3.12 -14.44 0.86
CA GLY A 69 2.55 -13.14 0.55
C GLY A 69 1.39 -12.87 1.49
N ARG A 70 1.40 -11.71 2.17
CA ARG A 70 0.29 -11.28 3.03
C ARG A 70 -0.99 -11.22 2.19
N ARG A 71 -1.85 -12.23 2.35
CA ARG A 71 -3.17 -12.26 1.71
C ARG A 71 -4.03 -11.17 2.36
N PRO A 72 -4.49 -10.14 1.63
CA PRO A 72 -5.41 -9.17 2.19
C PRO A 72 -6.70 -9.90 2.56
N ALA A 73 -7.14 -9.75 3.81
CA ALA A 73 -8.44 -10.24 4.23
C ALA A 73 -9.50 -9.58 3.35
N SER A 74 -10.22 -10.39 2.57
CA SER A 74 -11.39 -9.93 1.82
C SER A 74 -12.44 -9.47 2.82
N ALA A 75 -12.65 -8.15 2.89
CA ALA A 75 -13.77 -7.55 3.60
C ALA A 75 -15.07 -7.86 2.85
N THR A 76 -15.77 -8.90 3.28
CA THR A 76 -17.19 -9.07 2.95
C THR A 76 -18.00 -8.50 4.11
N ALA A 77 -18.93 -7.62 3.73
CA ALA A 77 -19.67 -6.70 4.58
C ALA A 77 -20.47 -7.34 5.73
N THR A 78 -20.56 -6.56 6.82
CA THR A 78 -21.37 -6.73 8.04
C THR A 78 -22.90 -6.76 7.80
N PRO A 79 -23.70 -7.13 8.81
CA PRO A 79 -24.32 -6.04 9.58
C PRO A 79 -24.15 -6.12 11.10
N ALA A 80 -24.25 -4.94 11.69
CA ALA A 80 -24.07 -4.48 13.07
C ALA A 80 -24.70 -5.32 14.20
N ALA A 81 -24.04 -5.34 15.37
CA ALA A 81 -24.50 -4.59 16.56
C ALA A 81 -23.53 -4.70 17.76
N SER A 82 -23.39 -3.57 18.47
CA SER A 82 -23.18 -3.41 19.92
C SER A 82 -21.77 -3.41 20.53
N LEU A 83 -21.39 -2.18 20.95
CA LEU A 83 -20.91 -1.76 22.28
C LEU A 83 -19.51 -2.19 22.79
N ALA A 84 -18.60 -1.20 22.73
CA ALA A 84 -17.66 -0.75 23.78
C ALA A 84 -16.41 -1.61 24.14
N PRO A 85 -15.35 -0.98 24.68
CA PRO A 85 -13.95 -1.39 24.52
C PRO A 85 -13.40 -2.19 25.70
N GLY A 86 -12.42 -3.04 25.43
CA GLY A 86 -11.51 -3.55 26.47
C GLY A 86 -11.15 -5.02 26.33
N ALA A 87 -9.85 -5.26 26.32
CA ALA A 87 -9.16 -6.48 26.75
C ALA A 87 -9.52 -7.82 26.07
N ALA A 88 -8.55 -8.36 25.34
CA ALA A 88 -7.77 -9.53 25.78
C ALA A 88 -7.19 -10.23 24.56
N ALA A 89 -5.93 -9.92 24.25
CA ALA A 89 -5.09 -10.82 23.49
C ALA A 89 -4.71 -11.99 24.39
N THR A 90 -5.38 -13.13 24.19
CA THR A 90 -5.05 -14.44 24.77
C THR A 90 -5.26 -15.43 23.61
N SER A 91 -4.31 -16.22 23.14
CA SER A 91 -3.10 -16.76 23.77
C SER A 91 -2.11 -17.14 22.67
N ALA A 92 -0.92 -16.56 22.67
CA ALA A 92 0.25 -17.15 22.02
C ALA A 92 1.13 -17.70 23.13
N ALA A 93 1.38 -19.01 23.10
CA ALA A 93 2.27 -19.68 24.04
C ALA A 93 3.64 -18.97 24.09
N PRO A 94 4.31 -18.91 25.27
CA PRO A 94 5.62 -18.30 25.37
C PRO A 94 6.60 -19.11 24.54
N ARG A 95 6.98 -18.58 23.38
CA ARG A 95 8.10 -19.09 22.59
C ARG A 95 9.34 -18.93 23.48
N PRO A 96 10.17 -19.98 23.69
CA PRO A 96 11.42 -19.81 24.43
C PRO A 96 12.23 -18.70 23.75
N PRO A 97 12.99 -17.88 24.52
CA PRO A 97 13.81 -16.84 23.93
C PRO A 97 14.71 -17.51 22.90
N ALA A 98 14.53 -17.19 21.62
CA ALA A 98 15.47 -17.56 20.60
C ALA A 98 16.78 -16.90 21.03
N THR A 99 17.70 -17.71 21.54
CA THR A 99 19.07 -17.29 21.73
C THR A 99 19.53 -16.75 20.39
N SER A 100 20.08 -15.53 20.42
CA SER A 100 20.68 -14.85 19.29
C SER A 100 21.83 -15.70 18.75
N ALA A 101 21.52 -16.75 18.00
CA ALA A 101 22.48 -17.45 17.19
C ALA A 101 22.84 -16.49 16.06
N GLU A 102 24.03 -15.90 16.19
CA GLU A 102 24.62 -14.95 15.27
C GLU A 102 24.55 -15.51 13.85
N ARG A 103 23.67 -14.93 13.02
CA ARG A 103 23.64 -15.18 11.58
C ARG A 103 25.04 -14.90 11.03
N PRO A 104 25.65 -15.79 10.24
CA PRO A 104 27.03 -15.62 9.77
C PRO A 104 27.20 -14.26 9.08
N PRO A 105 28.32 -13.55 9.30
CA PRO A 105 28.53 -12.15 8.89
C PRO A 105 28.56 -11.95 7.36
N SER A 106 28.59 -13.01 6.56
CA SER A 106 28.62 -12.97 5.09
C SER A 106 27.27 -12.66 4.41
N GLN A 107 26.20 -12.38 5.17
CA GLN A 107 24.90 -11.97 4.62
C GLN A 107 24.49 -10.54 4.99
N ARG A 108 25.36 -9.76 5.64
CA ARG A 108 25.10 -8.34 5.86
C ARG A 108 25.71 -7.56 4.70
N VAL A 109 24.83 -6.93 3.92
CA VAL A 109 25.24 -5.92 2.93
C VAL A 109 26.08 -4.87 3.64
N ASP A 110 27.20 -4.48 3.04
CA ASP A 110 28.08 -3.47 3.62
C ASP A 110 27.31 -2.15 3.84
N ARG A 111 27.60 -1.43 4.91
CA ARG A 111 26.88 -0.19 5.26
C ARG A 111 27.01 0.87 4.16
N ALA A 112 28.18 0.97 3.51
CA ALA A 112 28.39 1.91 2.42
C ALA A 112 27.62 1.49 1.16
N GLU A 113 27.54 0.18 0.88
CA GLU A 113 26.74 -0.35 -0.22
C GLU A 113 25.24 -0.12 0.01
N GLN A 114 24.75 -0.33 1.24
CA GLN A 114 23.36 -0.03 1.60
C GLN A 114 23.05 1.46 1.42
N GLN A 115 23.95 2.35 1.87
CA GLN A 115 23.80 3.80 1.67
C GLN A 115 23.81 4.20 0.19
N ALA A 116 24.62 3.54 -0.64
CA ALA A 116 24.63 3.78 -2.08
C ALA A 116 23.28 3.40 -2.70
N ARG A 117 22.73 2.22 -2.36
CA ARG A 117 21.42 1.76 -2.83
C ARG A 117 20.28 2.69 -2.39
N ASP A 118 20.33 3.19 -1.15
CA ASP A 118 19.33 4.13 -0.63
C ASP A 118 19.38 5.48 -1.37
N ARG A 119 20.59 5.96 -1.72
CA ARG A 119 20.77 7.17 -2.54
C ARG A 119 20.21 6.98 -3.95
N ASP A 120 20.50 5.85 -4.58
CA ASP A 120 19.99 5.52 -5.91
C ASP A 120 18.45 5.42 -5.92
N ALA A 121 17.87 4.72 -4.92
CA ALA A 121 16.43 4.61 -4.76
C ALA A 121 15.77 6.00 -4.62
N ARG A 122 16.38 6.89 -3.85
CA ARG A 122 15.90 8.27 -3.70
C ARG A 122 15.96 9.03 -5.02
N LEU A 123 17.06 8.95 -5.78
CA LEU A 123 17.19 9.62 -7.08
C LEU A 123 16.16 9.13 -8.10
N ILE A 124 15.86 7.83 -8.10
CA ILE A 124 14.83 7.23 -8.95
C ILE A 124 13.46 7.80 -8.58
N LEU A 125 13.08 7.75 -7.30
CA LEU A 125 11.78 8.26 -6.84
C LEU A 125 11.64 9.77 -7.06
N GLU A 126 12.70 10.56 -6.88
CA GLU A 126 12.68 11.99 -7.18
C GLU A 126 12.47 12.26 -8.68
N THR A 127 13.01 11.40 -9.55
CA THR A 127 12.79 11.47 -11.00
C THR A 127 11.37 11.07 -11.39
N GLU A 128 10.84 10.02 -10.76
CA GLU A 128 9.45 9.61 -10.94
C GLU A 128 8.48 10.67 -10.43
N LEU A 129 8.78 11.32 -9.30
CA LEU A 129 8.00 12.42 -8.76
C LEU A 129 7.89 13.57 -9.76
N ARG A 130 9.01 13.98 -10.37
CA ARG A 130 8.99 15.02 -11.41
C ARG A 130 8.09 14.63 -12.59
N ARG A 131 8.23 13.41 -13.11
CA ARG A 131 7.37 12.90 -14.19
C ARG A 131 5.89 12.83 -13.80
N ALA A 132 5.59 12.45 -12.55
CA ALA A 132 4.22 12.40 -12.04
C ALA A 132 3.62 13.80 -11.92
N GLN A 133 4.39 14.78 -11.43
CA GLN A 133 3.99 16.18 -11.36
C GLN A 133 3.77 16.79 -12.76
N GLU A 134 4.61 16.46 -13.74
CA GLU A 134 4.42 16.85 -15.14
C GLU A 134 3.09 16.31 -15.70
N ARG A 135 2.80 15.02 -15.52
CA ARG A 135 1.50 14.42 -15.90
C ARG A 135 0.32 15.15 -15.27
N VAL A 136 0.42 15.52 -13.99
CA VAL A 136 -0.62 16.31 -13.31
C VAL A 136 -0.80 17.67 -13.97
N ARG A 137 0.29 18.38 -14.28
CA ARG A 137 0.23 19.71 -14.95
C ARG A 137 -0.37 19.63 -16.34
N GLU A 138 -0.01 18.62 -17.13
CA GLU A 138 -0.60 18.37 -18.45
C GLU A 138 -2.11 18.14 -18.35
N LEU A 139 -2.54 17.24 -17.46
CA LEU A 139 -3.96 16.95 -17.24
C LEU A 139 -4.73 18.16 -16.68
N GLN A 140 -4.12 18.96 -15.80
CA GLN A 140 -4.73 20.20 -15.30
C GLN A 140 -4.96 21.21 -16.42
N THR A 141 -4.01 21.32 -17.35
CA THR A 141 -4.10 22.20 -18.51
C THR A 141 -5.23 21.76 -19.42
N GLU A 142 -5.34 20.46 -19.72
CA GLU A 142 -6.43 19.92 -20.54
C GLU A 142 -7.80 20.04 -19.84
N PHE A 143 -7.84 19.75 -18.53
CA PHE A 143 -9.05 19.86 -17.72
C PHE A 143 -9.56 21.30 -17.62
N ASN A 144 -8.66 22.29 -17.68
CA ASN A 144 -8.97 23.73 -17.73
C ASN A 144 -10.05 24.13 -16.72
N GLN A 145 -9.83 23.85 -15.44
CA GLN A 145 -10.77 24.13 -14.34
C GLN A 145 -12.16 23.50 -14.54
N GLY A 146 -12.23 22.33 -15.16
CA GLY A 146 -13.47 21.60 -15.46
C GLY A 146 -14.18 22.10 -16.71
N ARG A 147 -13.51 22.91 -17.53
CA ARG A 147 -14.01 23.43 -18.80
C ARG A 147 -13.03 23.09 -19.92
N PRO A 148 -12.82 21.80 -20.24
CA PRO A 148 -11.94 21.40 -21.32
C PRO A 148 -12.45 21.98 -22.65
N GLN A 149 -11.53 22.39 -23.51
CA GLN A 149 -11.90 22.92 -24.82
C GLN A 149 -12.57 21.82 -25.64
N PRO A 150 -13.78 22.04 -26.22
CA PRO A 150 -14.46 21.03 -27.02
C PRO A 150 -13.64 20.65 -28.25
N LEU A 151 -13.50 19.35 -28.50
CA LEU A 151 -12.86 18.87 -29.71
C LEU A 151 -13.76 19.11 -30.93
N PRO A 152 -13.22 19.16 -32.16
CA PRO A 152 -14.02 19.26 -33.38
C PRO A 152 -15.13 18.21 -33.51
N SER A 153 -14.86 16.99 -33.03
CA SER A 153 -15.79 15.85 -33.00
C SER A 153 -16.84 15.90 -31.89
N GLU A 154 -16.71 16.84 -30.95
CA GLU A 154 -17.61 17.03 -29.81
C GLU A 154 -18.50 18.28 -29.99
N ARG A 155 -18.38 18.99 -31.12
CA ARG A 155 -19.17 20.21 -31.38
C ARG A 155 -20.65 19.89 -31.51
N GLY A 156 -21.46 20.48 -30.62
CA GLY A 156 -22.91 20.26 -30.57
C GLY A 156 -23.32 19.10 -29.65
N ASP A 157 -22.38 18.24 -29.25
CA ASP A 157 -22.65 17.06 -28.44
C ASP A 157 -22.25 17.27 -26.98
N ALA A 158 -23.11 17.98 -26.23
CA ALA A 158 -22.86 18.28 -24.82
C ALA A 158 -22.60 17.02 -23.97
N ALA A 159 -23.29 15.92 -24.24
CA ALA A 159 -23.11 14.66 -23.51
C ALA A 159 -21.70 14.08 -23.65
N ARG A 160 -21.12 14.09 -24.87
CA ARG A 160 -19.76 13.60 -25.12
C ARG A 160 -18.71 14.45 -24.41
N LEU A 161 -18.90 15.78 -24.42
CA LEU A 161 -18.02 16.70 -23.69
C LEU A 161 -18.05 16.43 -22.18
N GLN A 162 -19.23 16.17 -21.61
CA GLN A 162 -19.35 15.82 -20.18
C GLN A 162 -18.63 14.51 -19.86
N GLU A 163 -18.83 13.46 -20.67
CA GLU A 163 -18.15 12.18 -20.49
C GLU A 163 -16.62 12.33 -20.51
N ARG A 164 -16.07 13.09 -21.48
CA ARG A 164 -14.63 13.36 -21.52
C ARG A 164 -14.16 14.19 -20.31
N THR A 165 -14.95 15.17 -19.88
CA THR A 165 -14.62 15.98 -18.70
C THR A 165 -14.53 15.10 -17.44
N GLU A 166 -15.45 14.15 -17.28
CA GLU A 166 -15.41 13.17 -16.20
C GLU A 166 -14.21 12.23 -16.32
N GLU A 167 -13.86 11.77 -17.53
CA GLU A 167 -12.67 10.96 -17.73
C GLU A 167 -11.38 11.72 -17.41
N LEU A 168 -11.27 12.99 -17.84
CA LEU A 168 -10.15 13.85 -17.48
C LEU A 168 -10.03 14.03 -15.98
N ARG A 169 -11.16 14.23 -15.29
CA ARG A 169 -11.19 14.28 -13.82
C ARG A 169 -10.68 12.98 -13.20
N ARG A 170 -11.18 11.82 -13.64
CA ARG A 170 -10.73 10.50 -13.15
C ARG A 170 -9.23 10.26 -13.39
N ARG A 171 -8.70 10.70 -14.54
CA ARG A 171 -7.27 10.63 -14.85
C ARG A 171 -6.46 11.55 -13.93
N LEU A 172 -6.94 12.76 -13.71
CA LEU A 172 -6.30 13.73 -12.82
C LEU A 172 -6.25 13.23 -11.37
N GLU A 173 -7.35 12.70 -10.84
CA GLU A 173 -7.43 12.15 -9.49
C GLU A 173 -6.44 10.99 -9.29
N ARG A 174 -6.33 10.08 -10.28
CA ARG A 174 -5.31 9.01 -10.25
C ARG A 174 -3.89 9.54 -10.29
N ALA A 175 -3.60 10.51 -11.16
CA ALA A 175 -2.27 11.11 -11.27
C ALA A 175 -1.86 11.88 -10.00
N GLN A 176 -2.81 12.56 -9.35
CA GLN A 176 -2.60 13.16 -8.03
C GLN A 176 -2.33 12.08 -6.97
N GLY A 177 -3.05 10.95 -7.03
CA GLY A 177 -2.77 9.77 -6.23
C GLY A 177 -1.34 9.27 -6.38
N ASP A 178 -0.82 9.16 -7.60
CA ASP A 178 0.57 8.75 -7.87
C ASP A 178 1.58 9.70 -7.18
N VAL A 179 1.38 11.02 -7.30
CA VAL A 179 2.24 12.02 -6.65
C VAL A 179 2.27 11.78 -5.14
N THR A 180 1.10 11.69 -4.49
CA THR A 180 1.04 11.46 -3.04
C THR A 180 1.64 10.12 -2.64
N ALA A 181 1.51 9.09 -3.47
CA ALA A 181 2.10 7.79 -3.20
C ALA A 181 3.63 7.86 -3.23
N ILE A 182 4.21 8.46 -4.28
CA ILE A 182 5.67 8.62 -4.42
C ILE A 182 6.23 9.50 -3.29
N GLU A 183 5.55 10.59 -2.92
CA GLU A 183 5.96 11.44 -1.80
C GLU A 183 6.01 10.67 -0.47
N ARG A 184 5.06 9.76 -0.22
CA ARG A 184 5.11 8.88 0.95
C ARG A 184 6.26 7.89 0.88
N GLU A 185 6.57 7.31 -0.28
CA GLU A 185 7.71 6.41 -0.43
C GLU A 185 9.03 7.16 -0.20
N LEU A 186 9.17 8.39 -0.72
CA LEU A 186 10.31 9.26 -0.42
C LEU A 186 10.43 9.56 1.08
N GLY A 187 9.31 9.79 1.76
CA GLY A 187 9.27 10.00 3.21
C GLY A 187 9.61 8.76 4.04
N ARG A 188 9.51 7.55 3.47
CA ARG A 188 9.91 6.29 4.11
C ARG A 188 11.40 6.01 4.00
N LEU A 189 12.05 6.52 2.95
CA LEU A 189 13.50 6.38 2.83
C LEU A 189 14.18 7.09 4.01
N PRO A 190 15.27 6.52 4.56
CA PRO A 190 15.98 7.16 5.65
C PRO A 190 16.40 8.57 5.21
N ALA A 191 16.10 9.57 6.04
CA ALA A 191 16.66 10.89 5.84
C ALA A 191 18.17 10.71 5.74
N ALA A 192 18.77 11.20 4.64
CA ALA A 192 20.22 11.19 4.50
C ALA A 192 20.79 11.75 5.81
N PRO A 193 21.72 11.06 6.49
CA PRO A 193 22.25 11.56 7.74
C PRO A 193 22.76 12.95 7.43
N ALA A 194 22.12 13.96 8.02
CA ALA A 194 22.51 15.34 7.87
C ALA A 194 24.01 15.35 8.13
N ALA A 195 24.80 15.66 7.10
CA ALA A 195 26.23 15.81 7.25
C ALA A 195 26.42 16.74 8.43
N ALA A 196 26.95 16.21 9.52
CA ALA A 196 27.20 16.97 10.73
C ALA A 196 28.09 18.13 10.32
N LEU A 197 27.49 19.31 10.15
CA LEU A 197 28.22 20.56 10.08
C LEU A 197 29.07 20.58 11.35
N PRO A 198 30.41 20.70 11.26
CA PRO A 198 31.20 20.90 12.47
C PRO A 198 30.66 22.16 13.12
N ALA A 199 30.29 22.03 14.40
CA ALA A 199 29.86 23.14 15.23
C ALA A 199 30.91 24.26 15.10
N ALA A 200 30.55 25.33 14.40
CA ALA A 200 31.38 26.52 14.33
C ALA A 200 31.51 27.07 15.75
N ALA A 201 32.73 26.95 16.28
CA ALA A 201 33.12 27.56 17.54
C ALA A 201 32.78 29.05 17.52
N GLY A 202 32.22 29.52 18.63
CA GLY A 202 31.67 30.86 18.78
C GLY A 202 32.64 31.97 18.38
N ALA A 203 32.19 32.82 17.46
CA ALA A 203 32.72 34.16 17.31
C ALA A 203 31.87 35.10 18.18
N THR A 204 32.43 35.51 19.31
CA THR A 204 31.90 36.55 20.19
C THR A 204 31.96 37.91 19.45
N ALA A 205 30.85 38.31 18.85
CA ALA A 205 30.68 39.67 18.34
C ALA A 205 30.49 40.63 19.52
N ARG A 206 31.55 41.36 19.85
CA ARG A 206 31.57 42.46 20.82
C ARG A 206 30.73 43.62 20.28
N ALA A 207 29.59 43.88 20.91
CA ALA A 207 28.77 45.05 20.66
C ALA A 207 29.53 46.31 21.12
N THR A 208 29.98 47.12 20.17
CA THR A 208 30.46 48.48 20.44
C THR A 208 29.25 49.39 20.50
N SER A 209 28.89 49.83 21.70
CA SER A 209 27.84 50.81 21.97
C SER A 209 28.10 52.10 21.17
N GLY A 210 27.23 52.39 20.21
CA GLY A 210 27.19 53.65 19.49
C GLY A 210 26.73 54.77 20.43
N GLN A 211 27.64 55.71 20.69
CA GLN A 211 27.39 56.92 21.45
C GLN A 211 26.54 57.87 20.60
N PHE A 212 25.29 58.05 21.02
CA PHE A 212 24.31 58.94 20.42
C PHE A 212 24.71 60.40 20.72
N ILE A 213 25.33 61.08 19.75
CA ILE A 213 25.57 62.53 19.82
C ILE A 213 24.32 63.23 19.27
N SER A 214 23.52 63.79 20.17
CA SER A 214 22.41 64.69 19.84
C SER A 214 22.96 65.96 19.16
N LEU A 215 22.54 66.20 17.93
CA LEU A 215 22.67 67.49 17.25
C LEU A 215 21.30 68.18 17.22
N PRO A 216 21.20 69.50 17.55
CA PRO A 216 19.93 70.22 17.53
C PRO A 216 19.49 70.61 16.10
N PRO A 217 18.18 70.85 15.86
CA PRO A 217 17.67 71.18 14.54
C PRO A 217 17.94 72.65 14.14
N ALA A 218 18.30 72.87 12.88
CA ALA A 218 18.45 74.18 12.27
C ALA A 218 17.09 74.75 11.81
N PRO A 219 16.91 76.09 11.77
CA PRO A 219 15.64 76.72 11.45
C PRO A 219 15.36 76.82 9.95
N VAL A 220 14.06 76.79 9.65
CA VAL A 220 13.41 76.88 8.34
C VAL A 220 13.62 78.26 7.70
N ARG A 221 13.86 78.27 6.38
CA ARG A 221 13.61 79.43 5.51
C ARG A 221 13.05 78.98 4.18
#